data_AF-A0A2T4D1Q7-F1
#
_entry.id   AF-A0A2T4D1Q7-F1
#
_cell.length_a   1.000
_cell.length_b   1.000
_cell.length_c   1.000
_cell.angle_alpha   90.00
_cell.angle_beta   90.00
_cell.angle_gamma   90.00
#
_symmetry.space_group_name_H-M   'P 1'
#
loop_
_entity.id
_entity.type
_entity.pdbx_description
1 polymer ?
#
loop_
_entity_poly.entity_id
_entity_poly.type
_entity_poly.pdbx_seq_one_letter_code
_entity_poly.pdbx_strand_id
1 'polypeptide(L)'
;MEAAFVLHRWPYQETSLIVELYSRTQGRMRVVAKGAKRPKSPWRSILQPFVPLTVETRGRHDLQTLTHAESSAGALQLAGRQLYSGFYL
;
A
#
# COMPACT_ATOMS: atom_id res chain seq x y z
N MET A 1 14.26 2.94 -0.81
CA MET A 1 13.13 3.23 0.11
C MET A 1 12.56 4.61 -0.15
N GLU A 2 11.25 4.74 -0.36
CA GLU A 2 10.57 6.02 -0.53
C GLU A 2 9.20 6.08 0.16
N ALA A 3 8.71 7.30 0.43
CA ALA A 3 7.43 7.51 1.10
C ALA A 3 6.26 7.24 0.15
N ALA A 4 5.24 6.51 0.62
CA ALA A 4 4.04 6.20 -0.13
C ALA A 4 2.80 6.05 0.77
N PHE A 5 1.63 6.14 0.16
CA PHE A 5 0.34 5.79 0.76
C PHE A 5 -0.38 4.73 -0.07
N VAL A 6 -1.15 3.86 0.59
CA VAL A 6 -2.10 2.97 -0.10
C VAL A 6 -3.35 3.76 -0.48
N LEU A 7 -3.66 3.76 -1.77
CA LEU A 7 -4.94 4.26 -2.28
C LEU A 7 -5.99 3.15 -2.26
N HIS A 8 -5.65 2.03 -2.91
CA HIS A 8 -6.54 0.89 -3.05
C HIS A 8 -5.78 -0.41 -2.91
N ARG A 9 -6.50 -1.48 -2.55
CA ARG A 9 -5.97 -2.83 -2.50
C ARG A 9 -7.03 -3.83 -2.92
N TRP A 10 -6.60 -4.86 -3.65
CA TRP A 10 -7.48 -5.92 -4.12
C TRP A 10 -6.82 -7.29 -3.90
N PRO A 11 -7.59 -8.32 -3.51
CA PRO A 11 -7.11 -9.70 -3.52
C PRO A 11 -6.53 -10.07 -4.89
N TYR A 12 -5.34 -10.67 -4.90
CA TYR A 12 -4.70 -11.15 -6.11
C TYR A 12 -4.06 -12.51 -5.85
N GLN A 13 -4.49 -13.53 -6.57
CA GLN A 13 -4.11 -14.93 -6.31
C GLN A 13 -4.44 -15.36 -4.86
N GLU A 14 -3.96 -16.56 -4.50
CA GLU A 14 -4.19 -17.18 -3.20
C GLU A 14 -3.66 -16.30 -2.04
N THR A 15 -2.41 -15.86 -2.14
CA THR A 15 -1.69 -15.25 -1.01
C THR A 15 -1.26 -13.79 -1.22
N SER A 16 -1.55 -13.19 -2.37
CA SER A 16 -1.02 -11.87 -2.74
C SER A 16 -2.10 -10.77 -2.78
N LEU A 17 -1.66 -9.53 -2.82
CA LEU A 17 -2.52 -8.37 -3.08
C LEU A 17 -1.98 -7.59 -4.28
N ILE A 18 -2.86 -7.03 -5.10
CA ILE A 18 -2.51 -5.85 -5.88
C ILE A 18 -2.78 -4.64 -5.00
N VAL A 19 -1.79 -3.76 -4.88
CA VAL A 19 -1.88 -2.54 -4.10
C VAL A 19 -1.59 -1.37 -5.03
N GLU A 20 -2.48 -0.40 -5.02
CA GLU A 20 -2.28 0.88 -5.68
C GLU A 20 -1.67 1.83 -4.65
N LEU A 21 -0.46 2.29 -4.97
CA LEU A 21 0.32 3.19 -4.13
C LEU A 21 0.40 4.57 -4.77
N TYR A 22 0.37 5.59 -3.93
CA TYR A 22 0.80 6.93 -4.29
C TYR A 22 2.16 7.19 -3.66
N SER A 23 3.20 7.09 -4.47
CA SER A 23 4.59 7.30 -4.11
C SER A 23 4.99 8.76 -4.28
N ARG A 24 5.89 9.25 -3.41
CA ARG A 24 6.42 10.62 -3.49
C ARG A 24 7.18 10.90 -4.78
N THR A 25 7.93 9.93 -5.32
CA THR A 25 8.76 10.19 -6.53
C THR A 25 8.18 9.57 -7.79
N GLN A 26 7.53 8.41 -7.69
CA GLN A 26 6.97 7.70 -8.84
C GLN A 26 5.50 8.05 -9.11
N GLY A 27 4.85 8.81 -8.23
CA GLY A 27 3.44 9.14 -8.33
C GLY A 27 2.56 7.90 -8.12
N ARG A 28 1.45 7.83 -8.86
CA ARG A 28 0.50 6.71 -8.77
C ARG A 28 1.04 5.48 -9.49
N MET A 29 1.15 4.37 -8.78
CA MET A 29 1.69 3.11 -9.31
C MET A 29 0.96 1.89 -8.73
N ARG A 30 0.98 0.77 -9.46
CA ARG A 30 0.44 -0.50 -8.99
C ARG A 30 1.56 -1.49 -8.70
N VAL A 31 1.44 -2.18 -7.57
CA VAL A 31 2.40 -3.19 -7.12
C VAL A 31 1.71 -4.48 -6.73
N VAL A 32 2.39 -5.62 -6.93
CA VAL A 32 2.01 -6.90 -6.35
C VAL A 32 2.75 -7.08 -5.04
N ALA A 33 2.00 -7.18 -3.94
CA ALA A 33 2.49 -7.55 -2.63
C ALA A 33 2.36 -9.07 -2.43
N LYS A 34 3.42 -9.80 -2.77
CA LYS A 34 3.44 -11.27 -2.70
C LYS A 34 3.36 -11.75 -1.26
N GLY A 35 2.44 -12.67 -0.97
CA GLY A 35 2.29 -13.22 0.39
C GLY A 35 1.69 -12.25 1.41
N ALA A 36 1.20 -11.08 1.00
CA ALA A 36 0.58 -10.09 1.89
C ALA A 36 -0.67 -10.60 2.63
N LYS A 37 -1.37 -11.61 2.08
CA LYS A 37 -2.56 -12.21 2.71
C LYS A 37 -2.20 -13.29 3.76
N ARG A 38 -0.95 -13.73 3.85
CA ARG A 38 -0.56 -14.81 4.79
C ARG A 38 -0.84 -14.38 6.24
N PRO A 39 -1.30 -15.27 7.12
CA PRO A 39 -1.60 -14.93 8.52
C PRO A 39 -0.46 -14.25 9.28
N LYS A 40 0.78 -14.68 9.01
CA LYS A 40 2.01 -14.14 9.63
C LYS A 40 2.68 -13.04 8.79
N SER A 41 2.02 -12.52 7.75
CA SER A 41 2.63 -11.48 6.91
C SER A 41 2.69 -10.16 7.67
N PRO A 42 3.87 -9.51 7.77
CA PRO A 42 3.97 -8.19 8.39
C PRO A 42 3.18 -7.13 7.59
N TRP A 43 2.95 -7.39 6.30
CA TRP A 43 2.24 -6.49 5.40
C TRP A 43 0.72 -6.46 5.60
N ARG A 44 0.17 -7.46 6.31
CA ARG A 44 -1.28 -7.59 6.52
C ARG A 44 -1.86 -6.42 7.32
N SER A 45 -1.09 -5.87 8.27
CA SER A 45 -1.51 -4.74 9.12
C SER A 45 -1.17 -3.38 8.52
N ILE A 46 -0.09 -3.26 7.74
CA ILE A 46 0.40 -1.95 7.27
C ILE A 46 -0.08 -1.59 5.85
N LEU A 47 -0.41 -2.56 4.99
CA LEU A 47 -0.95 -2.30 3.65
C LEU A 47 -2.45 -1.98 3.71
N GLN A 48 -2.76 -0.91 4.41
CA GLN A 48 -4.10 -0.33 4.54
C GLN A 48 -4.06 1.16 4.19
N PRO A 49 -5.18 1.73 3.70
CA PRO A 49 -5.29 3.16 3.46
C PRO A 49 -4.96 3.98 4.71
N PHE A 50 -4.49 5.21 4.48
CA PHE A 50 -4.18 6.18 5.53
C PHE A 50 -3.05 5.79 6.51
N VAL A 51 -2.27 4.77 6.18
CA VAL A 51 -1.00 4.48 6.86
C VAL A 51 0.14 5.06 6.01
N PRO A 52 0.97 5.96 6.58
CA PRO A 52 2.20 6.40 5.95
C PRO A 52 3.19 5.23 5.84
N LEU A 53 3.63 4.92 4.63
CA LEU A 53 4.54 3.82 4.36
C LEU A 53 5.87 4.31 3.80
N THR A 54 6.93 3.57 4.13
CA THR A 54 8.18 3.56 3.38
C THR A 54 8.22 2.27 2.56
N VAL A 55 8.30 2.38 1.23
CA VAL A 55 8.23 1.25 0.32
C VAL A 55 9.47 1.11 -0.56
N GLU A 56 9.71 -0.13 -0.99
CA GLU A 56 10.59 -0.43 -2.11
C GLU A 56 9.88 -1.32 -3.10
N THR A 57 10.04 -0.98 -4.37
CA THR A 57 9.43 -1.68 -5.48
C THR A 57 10.48 -2.06 -6.49
N ARG A 58 10.22 -3.14 -7.22
CA ARG A 58 11.09 -3.62 -8.29
C ARG A 58 10.27 -3.97 -9.52
N GLY A 59 10.69 -3.43 -10.66
CA GLY A 59 10.08 -3.68 -11.96
C GLY A 59 10.07 -2.41 -12.81
N ARG A 60 9.99 -2.56 -14.14
CA ARG A 60 9.89 -1.44 -15.09
C ARG A 60 8.53 -1.40 -15.82
N HIS A 61 7.60 -2.28 -15.44
CA HIS A 61 6.28 -2.40 -16.06
C HIS A 61 5.20 -1.70 -15.22
N ASP A 62 4.01 -1.56 -15.81
CA ASP A 62 2.82 -0.95 -15.18
C ASP A 62 2.42 -1.62 -13.85
N LEU A 63 2.81 -2.89 -13.67
CA LEU A 63 2.64 -3.64 -12.44
C LEU A 63 4.00 -4.08 -11.91
N GLN A 64 4.49 -3.38 -10.88
CA GLN A 64 5.75 -3.70 -10.22
C GLN A 64 5.55 -4.73 -9.10
N THR A 65 6.63 -5.24 -8.51
CA THR A 65 6.57 -6.08 -7.31
C THR A 65 6.98 -5.25 -6.09
N LEU A 66 6.19 -5.30 -5.02
CA LEU A 66 6.55 -4.74 -3.73
C LEU A 66 7.60 -5.65 -3.08
N THR A 67 8.81 -5.14 -2.87
CA THR A 67 9.91 -5.88 -2.23
C THR A 67 10.04 -5.56 -0.76
N HIS A 68 9.68 -4.33 -0.36
CA HIS A 68 9.72 -3.89 1.02
C HIS A 68 8.58 -2.92 1.33
N ALA A 69 8.06 -2.98 2.55
CA ALA A 69 7.11 -2.01 3.08
C ALA A 69 7.21 -1.97 4.60
N GLU A 70 7.30 -0.76 5.14
CA GLU A 70 7.30 -0.47 6.57
C GLU A 70 6.37 0.71 6.87
N SER A 71 5.76 0.69 8.05
CA SER A 71 4.98 1.82 8.56
C SER A 71 5.94 2.89 9.08
N SER A 72 5.96 4.07 8.47
CA SER A 72 6.81 5.18 8.96
C SER A 72 6.19 5.88 10.18
N ALA A 73 4.87 5.78 10.33
CA ALA A 73 4.10 6.29 11.45
C ALA A 73 2.83 5.45 11.67
N GLY A 74 2.05 5.76 12.70
CA GLY A 74 0.74 5.16 12.92
C GLY A 74 -0.30 5.55 11.85
N ALA A 75 -1.40 4.79 11.78
CA ALA A 75 -2.52 5.12 10.90
C ALA A 75 -3.11 6.49 11.26
N LEU A 76 -3.36 7.31 10.23
CA LEU A 76 -4.05 8.59 10.40
C LEU A 76 -5.47 8.33 10.89
N GLN A 77 -5.83 8.97 12.00
CA GLN A 77 -7.15 8.84 12.61
C GLN A 77 -8.14 9.77 11.88
N LEU A 78 -8.62 9.33 10.72
CA LEU A 78 -9.70 10.00 10.00
C LEU A 78 -11.05 9.48 10.49
N ALA A 79 -11.95 10.39 10.84
CA ALA A 79 -13.31 10.07 11.31
C ALA A 79 -14.35 10.89 10.54
N GLY A 80 -15.62 10.46 10.59
CA GLY A 80 -16.74 11.20 10.00
C GLY A 80 -16.53 11.56 8.53
N ARG A 81 -16.74 12.83 8.17
CA ARG A 81 -16.66 13.33 6.79
C ARG A 81 -15.24 13.24 6.23
N GLN A 82 -14.21 13.43 7.05
CA GLN A 82 -12.81 13.39 6.64
C GLN A 82 -12.40 12.01 6.14
N LEU A 83 -12.94 10.93 6.72
CA LEU A 83 -12.71 9.58 6.26
C LEU A 83 -13.24 9.37 4.84
N TYR A 84 -14.48 9.78 4.59
CA TYR A 84 -15.09 9.67 3.26
C TYR A 84 -14.38 10.54 2.22
N SER A 85 -13.99 11.77 2.58
CA SER A 85 -13.18 12.62 1.72
C SER A 85 -11.82 11.99 1.39
N GLY A 86 -11.19 11.31 2.35
CA GLY A 86 -9.94 10.60 2.13
C GLY A 86 -10.05 9.43 1.16
N PHE A 87 -11.21 8.77 1.10
CA PHE A 87 -11.46 7.70 0.12
C PHE A 87 -11.91 8.20 -1.26
N TYR A 88 -12.32 9.47 -1.36
CA TYR A 88 -12.77 10.07 -2.62
C TYR A 88 -11.61 10.53 -3.51
N LEU A 89 -10.49 10.92 -2.89
CA LEU A 89 -9.26 11.35 -3.56
C LEU A 89 -8.52 10.14 -4.16
#